data_AF-A0A3B9JDV2-F1
#
_entry.id   AF-A0A3B9JDV2-F1
#
_cell.length_a   1.000
_cell.length_b   1.000
_cell.length_c   1.000
_cell.angle_alpha   90.00
_cell.angle_beta   90.00
_cell.angle_gamma   90.00
#
_symmetry.space_group_name_H-M   'P 1'
#
loop_
_entity.id
_entity.type
_entity.pdbx_description
1 polymer ?
#
loop_
_entity_poly.entity_id
_entity_poly.type
_entity_poly.pdbx_seq_one_letter_code
_entity_poly.pdbx_strand_id
1 'polypeptide(L)'
;MQALQKDFQMSTKLSITISFVLITIAALVGLALYTQLPDPMPSHWNAAGEIDGYMSKFWGVFMLPLMTFGITLLLVAVPSIDPLKS
;
A
#
# COMPACT_ATOMS: atom_id res chain seq x y z
N MET A 1 23.15 -0.80 26.38
CA MET A 1 22.57 -0.26 25.13
C MET A 1 21.71 -1.27 24.37
N GLN A 2 22.06 -2.58 24.32
CA GLN A 2 21.20 -3.61 23.69
C GLN A 2 19.83 -3.82 24.38
N ALA A 3 19.72 -3.55 25.69
CA ALA A 3 18.48 -3.74 26.45
C ALA A 3 17.37 -2.73 26.09
N LEU A 4 17.71 -1.53 25.60
CA LEU A 4 16.73 -0.48 25.24
C LEU A 4 16.21 -0.60 23.80
N GLN A 5 16.87 -1.39 22.95
CA GLN A 5 16.47 -1.54 21.55
C GLN A 5 15.40 -2.63 21.36
N LYS A 6 15.28 -3.56 22.31
CA LYS A 6 14.37 -4.71 22.25
C LYS A 6 12.90 -4.29 22.42
N ASP A 7 12.66 -3.21 23.15
CA ASP A 7 11.32 -2.75 23.55
C ASP A 7 10.49 -2.18 22.38
N PHE A 8 11.15 -1.85 21.26
CA PHE A 8 10.50 -1.34 20.03
C PHE A 8 10.59 -2.30 18.84
N GLN A 9 11.09 -3.52 19.04
CA GLN A 9 11.19 -4.52 17.96
C GLN A 9 9.81 -5.10 17.65
N MET A 10 9.12 -4.53 16.67
CA MET A 10 7.87 -5.09 16.14
C MET A 10 8.14 -6.43 15.45
N SER A 11 7.37 -7.46 15.80
CA SER A 11 7.50 -8.75 15.12
C SER A 11 7.10 -8.62 13.64
N THR A 12 7.81 -9.31 12.75
CA THR A 12 7.49 -9.33 11.31
C THR A 12 6.03 -9.73 11.05
N LYS A 13 5.51 -10.68 11.85
CA LYS A 13 4.11 -11.12 11.80
C LYS A 13 3.15 -9.96 12.08
N LEU A 14 3.45 -9.15 13.09
CA LEU A 14 2.63 -7.99 13.45
C LEU A 14 2.64 -6.93 12.34
N SER A 15 3.81 -6.62 11.79
CA SER A 15 3.94 -5.69 10.67
C SER A 15 3.14 -6.15 9.45
N ILE A 16 3.23 -7.43 9.08
CA ILE A 16 2.47 -8.03 7.98
C ILE A 16 0.96 -7.95 8.24
N THR A 17 0.52 -8.30 9.45
CA THR A 17 -0.90 -8.22 9.82
C THR A 17 -1.41 -6.78 9.70
N ILE A 18 -0.66 -5.81 10.23
CA ILE A 18 -1.03 -4.38 10.12
C ILE A 18 -1.10 -3.96 8.65
N SER A 19 -0.13 -4.33 7.81
CA SER A 19 -0.16 -4.03 6.38
C SER A 19 -1.42 -4.57 5.71
N PHE A 20 -1.80 -5.83 5.93
CA PHE A 20 -3.02 -6.40 5.34
C PHE A 20 -4.30 -5.73 5.84
N VAL A 21 -4.36 -5.36 7.12
CA VAL A 21 -5.48 -4.60 7.68
C VAL A 21 -5.61 -3.24 6.99
N LEU A 22 -4.51 -2.50 6.85
CA LEU A 22 -4.51 -1.18 6.19
C LEU A 22 -4.87 -1.27 4.71
N ILE A 23 -4.33 -2.26 3.99
CA ILE A 23 -4.68 -2.51 2.57
C ILE A 23 -6.18 -2.78 2.44
N THR A 24 -6.72 -3.63 3.32
CA THR A 24 -8.16 -3.98 3.30
C THR A 24 -9.02 -2.76 3.59
N ILE A 25 -8.68 -1.96 4.60
CA ILE A 25 -9.39 -0.72 4.92
C ILE A 25 -9.35 0.25 3.73
N ALA A 26 -8.18 0.46 3.13
CA ALA A 26 -8.03 1.35 1.98
C ALA A 26 -8.90 0.91 0.78
N ALA A 27 -8.90 -0.40 0.47
CA ALA A 27 -9.73 -0.95 -0.59
C ALA A 27 -11.23 -0.82 -0.29
N LEU A 28 -11.65 -1.08 0.96
CA LEU A 28 -13.05 -0.96 1.37
C LEU A 28 -13.54 0.49 1.36
N VAL A 29 -12.71 1.45 1.80
CA VAL A 29 -13.03 2.88 1.71
C VAL A 29 -13.16 3.31 0.25
N GLY A 30 -12.21 2.89 -0.61
CA GLY A 30 -12.28 3.16 -2.05
C GLY A 30 -13.55 2.60 -2.68
N LEU A 31 -13.95 1.38 -2.31
CA LEU A 31 -15.18 0.74 -2.77
C LEU A 31 -16.44 1.47 -2.26
N ALA A 32 -16.47 1.85 -0.98
CA ALA A 32 -17.60 2.54 -0.36
C ALA A 32 -17.86 3.93 -0.98
N LEU A 33 -16.80 4.61 -1.40
CA LEU A 33 -16.86 5.94 -2.03
C LEU A 33 -16.86 5.88 -3.57
N TYR A 34 -16.81 4.70 -4.19
CA TYR A 34 -16.56 4.53 -5.63
C TYR A 34 -17.58 5.25 -6.53
N THR A 35 -18.83 5.38 -6.08
CA THR A 35 -19.89 6.09 -6.83
C THR A 35 -19.84 7.61 -6.67
N GLN A 36 -19.14 8.11 -5.64
CA GLN A 36 -19.01 9.54 -5.33
C GLN A 36 -17.73 10.15 -5.92
N LEU A 37 -16.75 9.30 -6.27
CA LEU A 37 -15.48 9.74 -6.83
C LEU A 37 -15.60 10.07 -8.32
N PRO A 38 -14.87 11.09 -8.81
CA PRO A 38 -14.93 11.52 -10.20
C PRO A 38 -14.38 10.45 -11.16
N ASP A 39 -14.88 10.49 -12.39
CA ASP A 39 -14.33 9.73 -13.51
C ASP A 39 -14.22 10.68 -14.71
N PRO A 40 -13.00 11.09 -15.12
CA PRO A 40 -11.70 10.57 -14.70
C PRO A 40 -11.18 11.15 -13.36
N MET A 41 -10.23 10.44 -12.75
CA MET A 41 -9.54 10.86 -11.53
C MET A 41 -8.27 11.68 -11.87
N PRO A 42 -8.06 12.85 -11.26
CA PRO A 42 -6.78 13.57 -11.33
C PRO A 42 -5.65 12.70 -10.78
N SER A 43 -4.55 12.60 -11.52
CA SER A 43 -3.41 11.74 -11.16
C SER A 43 -2.05 12.42 -11.23
N HIS A 44 -1.99 13.60 -11.85
CA HIS A 44 -0.76 14.39 -11.95
C HIS A 44 -1.09 15.88 -11.91
N TRP A 45 -0.15 16.65 -11.37
CA TRP A 45 -0.21 18.09 -11.27
C TRP A 45 1.08 18.69 -11.80
N ASN A 46 0.98 19.73 -12.63
CA ASN A 46 2.13 20.45 -13.15
C ASN A 46 2.78 21.34 -12.07
N ALA A 47 3.87 22.01 -12.41
CA ALA A 47 4.58 22.92 -11.49
C ALA A 47 3.76 24.15 -11.05
N ALA A 48 2.68 24.49 -11.78
CA ALA A 48 1.73 25.55 -11.41
C ALA A 48 0.59 25.06 -10.52
N GLY A 49 0.53 23.76 -10.19
CA GLY A 49 -0.53 23.16 -9.39
C GLY A 49 -1.82 22.89 -10.20
N GLU A 50 -1.76 22.95 -11.52
CA GLU A 50 -2.88 22.62 -12.39
C GLU A 50 -2.85 21.12 -12.71
N ILE A 51 -4.04 20.52 -12.84
CA ILE A 51 -4.15 19.12 -13.23
C ILE A 51 -3.82 19.01 -14.72
N ASP A 52 -2.73 18.31 -15.05
CA ASP A 52 -2.30 18.03 -16.43
C ASP A 52 -2.28 16.52 -16.75
N GLY A 53 -2.68 15.69 -15.79
CA GLY A 53 -2.78 14.24 -15.97
C GLY A 53 -3.97 13.63 -15.24
N TYR A 54 -4.59 12.67 -15.91
CA TYR A 54 -5.77 11.94 -15.45
C TYR A 54 -5.59 10.44 -15.64
N MET A 55 -6.34 9.67 -14.86
CA MET A 55 -6.47 8.23 -15.03
C MET A 55 -7.93 7.79 -14.90
N SER A 56 -8.25 6.60 -15.39
CA SER A 56 -9.59 6.01 -15.17
C SER A 56 -9.88 5.93 -13.68
N LYS A 57 -11.14 6.11 -13.26
CA LYS A 57 -11.55 5.99 -11.86
C LYS A 57 -11.08 4.70 -11.19
N PHE A 58 -11.15 3.55 -11.89
CA PHE A 58 -10.66 2.27 -11.36
C PHE A 58 -9.21 2.38 -10.85
N TRP A 59 -8.32 2.83 -11.71
CA TRP A 59 -6.90 2.99 -11.35
C TRP A 59 -6.70 4.09 -10.30
N GLY A 60 -7.44 5.19 -10.35
CA GLY A 60 -7.35 6.24 -9.34
C GLY A 60 -7.73 5.78 -7.93
N VAL A 61 -8.66 4.82 -7.82
CA VAL A 61 -9.10 4.27 -6.53
C VAL A 61 -8.24 3.10 -6.07
N PHE A 62 -7.92 2.16 -6.96
CA PHE A 62 -7.38 0.85 -6.56
C PHE A 62 -5.88 0.65 -6.85
N MET A 63 -5.21 1.54 -7.58
CA MET A 63 -3.79 1.36 -7.91
C MET A 63 -2.90 1.20 -6.67
N LEU A 64 -3.01 2.11 -5.69
CA LEU A 64 -2.19 2.04 -4.49
C LEU A 64 -2.50 0.81 -3.60
N PRO A 65 -3.77 0.47 -3.29
CA PRO A 65 -4.08 -0.76 -2.57
C PRO A 65 -3.53 -2.02 -3.26
N LEU A 66 -3.69 -2.14 -4.58
CA LEU A 66 -3.23 -3.31 -5.35
C LEU A 66 -1.71 -3.40 -5.41
N MET A 67 -1.04 -2.28 -5.67
CA MET A 67 0.43 -2.21 -5.68
C MET A 67 1.01 -2.57 -4.32
N THR A 68 0.44 -2.01 -3.25
CA THR A 68 0.89 -2.28 -1.87
C THR A 68 0.67 -3.73 -1.51
N PHE A 69 -0.48 -4.31 -1.87
CA PHE A 69 -0.75 -5.73 -1.72
C PHE A 69 0.30 -6.60 -2.43
N GLY A 70 0.61 -6.31 -3.69
CA GLY A 70 1.65 -7.01 -4.45
C GLY A 70 3.04 -6.93 -3.79
N ILE A 71 3.43 -5.73 -3.33
CA ILE A 71 4.71 -5.54 -2.63
C ILE A 71 4.71 -6.28 -1.29
N THR A 72 3.64 -6.23 -0.50
CA THR A 72 3.54 -6.98 0.76
C THR A 72 3.69 -8.49 0.50
N LEU A 73 3.03 -9.03 -0.52
CA LEU A 73 3.20 -10.44 -0.90
C LEU A 73 4.64 -10.76 -1.32
N LEU A 74 5.27 -9.89 -2.12
CA LEU A 74 6.67 -10.04 -2.50
C LEU A 74 7.55 -10.12 -1.25
N LEU A 75 7.39 -9.20 -0.30
CA LEU A 75 8.19 -9.16 0.94
C LEU A 75 7.93 -10.36 1.86
N VAL A 76 6.72 -10.94 1.83
CA VAL A 76 6.41 -12.21 2.51
C VAL A 76 7.11 -13.40 1.82
N ALA A 77 7.19 -13.39 0.49
CA ALA A 77 7.75 -14.47 -0.31
C ALA A 77 9.28 -14.47 -0.36
N VAL A 78 9.92 -13.29 -0.39
CA VAL A 78 11.38 -13.11 -0.52
C VAL A 78 12.18 -13.96 0.48
N PRO A 79 11.87 -13.99 1.79
CA PRO A 79 12.60 -14.83 2.72
C PRO A 79 12.55 -16.31 2.33
N SER A 80 11.47 -16.82 1.74
CA SER A 80 11.33 -18.24 1.39
C SER A 80 12.24 -18.68 0.24
N ILE A 81 12.74 -17.73 -0.55
CA ILE A 81 13.67 -17.96 -1.65
C ILE A 81 15.09 -17.45 -1.33
N ASP A 82 15.32 -16.98 -0.12
CA ASP A 82 16.63 -16.48 0.33
C ASP A 82 17.62 -17.66 0.48
N PRO A 83 18.67 -17.73 -0.38
CA PRO A 83 19.64 -18.82 -0.36
C PRO A 83 20.53 -18.81 0.90
N LEU A 84 20.52 -17.75 1.70
CA LEU A 84 21.30 -17.62 2.93
C LEU A 84 20.55 -18.08 4.18
N LYS A 85 19.36 -18.67 4.03
CA LYS A 85 18.67 -19.39 5.12
C LYS A 85 19.38 -20.74 5.40
N SER A 86 20.57 -20.67 5.98
CA SER A 86 21.23 -21.79 6.68
C SER A 86 21.00 -21.67 8.18
#